data_AF-A0A2R3ZAB2-F1
#
_entry.id   AF-A0A2R3ZAB2-F1
#
_cell.length_a   1.000
_cell.length_b   1.000
_cell.length_c   1.000
_cell.angle_alpha   90.00
_cell.angle_beta   90.00
_cell.angle_gamma   90.00
#
_symmetry.space_group_name_H-M   'P 1'
#
loop_
_entity.id
_entity.type
_entity.pdbx_description
1 polymer ?
#
loop_
_entity_poly.entity_id
_entity_poly.type
_entity_poly.pdbx_seq_one_letter_code
_entity_poly.pdbx_strand_id
1 'polypeptide(L)'
;MPLRPRKSFEKYDRTEVEGELEGFQFDYFYTGKREGKTYSNLIELVVVTFCIDANENLFYRYTIYYGEKKLWKEIILKQSQDFLRSIGISESFVQSTLRYFEVSSDKYLPAEKFEQKFFELNAKSKNTNI
;
A
#
# COMPACT_ATOMS: atom_id res chain seq x y z
N MET A 1 -2.35 11.67 19.18
CA MET A 1 -3.08 11.87 17.92
C MET A 1 -3.00 10.61 17.08
N PRO A 2 -4.13 10.03 16.64
CA PRO A 2 -4.11 8.85 15.76
C PRO A 2 -3.44 9.18 14.42
N LEU A 3 -2.87 8.18 13.75
CA LEU A 3 -2.35 8.31 12.40
C LEU A 3 -3.48 8.73 11.45
N ARG A 4 -3.33 9.88 10.80
CA ARG A 4 -4.29 10.40 9.82
C ARG A 4 -3.62 10.57 8.46
N PRO A 5 -4.33 10.29 7.36
CA PRO A 5 -3.81 10.53 6.02
C PRO A 5 -3.58 12.03 5.84
N ARG A 6 -2.37 12.39 5.42
CA ARG A 6 -1.96 13.77 5.09
C ARG A 6 -1.97 14.00 3.58
N LYS A 7 -1.54 12.99 2.83
CA LYS A 7 -1.53 12.96 1.37
C LYS A 7 -1.80 11.54 0.92
N SER A 8 -2.67 11.36 -0.05
CA SER A 8 -2.88 10.07 -0.72
C SER A 8 -2.92 10.30 -2.22
N PHE A 9 -2.41 9.33 -2.97
CA PHE A 9 -2.65 9.27 -4.41
C PHE A 9 -2.79 7.81 -4.83
N GLU A 10 -3.56 7.63 -5.87
CA GLU A 10 -3.90 6.33 -6.44
C GLU A 10 -3.53 6.34 -7.91
N LYS A 11 -3.09 5.19 -8.39
CA LYS A 11 -2.97 4.93 -9.81
C LYS A 11 -3.63 3.60 -10.12
N TYR A 12 -4.49 3.65 -11.12
CA TYR A 12 -5.22 2.51 -11.62
C TYR A 12 -5.06 2.48 -13.13
N ASP A 13 -4.51 1.38 -13.66
CA ASP A 13 -4.41 1.20 -15.12
C ASP A 13 -5.81 0.97 -15.75
N ARG A 14 -6.77 0.48 -14.95
CA ARG A 14 -8.21 0.34 -15.29
C ARG A 14 -9.10 0.68 -14.08
N THR A 15 -10.41 0.76 -14.26
CA THR A 15 -11.35 1.02 -13.14
C THR A 15 -11.64 -0.20 -12.27
N GLU A 16 -11.47 -1.42 -12.80
CA GLU A 16 -11.76 -2.68 -12.12
C GLU A 16 -10.71 -3.73 -12.47
N VAL A 17 -10.51 -4.70 -11.57
CA VAL A 17 -9.62 -5.85 -11.78
C VAL A 17 -10.29 -6.90 -12.65
N GLU A 18 -9.62 -7.36 -13.71
CA GLU A 18 -10.10 -8.48 -14.52
C GLU A 18 -9.66 -9.83 -13.92
N GLY A 19 -10.63 -10.72 -13.68
CA GLY A 19 -10.37 -12.08 -13.19
C GLY A 19 -9.77 -12.11 -11.77
N GLU A 20 -10.62 -11.99 -10.74
CA GLU A 20 -10.18 -11.94 -9.33
C GLU A 20 -9.36 -13.17 -8.87
N LEU A 21 -9.42 -14.31 -9.58
CA LEU A 21 -8.97 -15.61 -9.06
C LEU A 21 -7.65 -16.14 -9.65
N GLU A 22 -7.22 -15.68 -10.83
CA GLU A 22 -6.04 -16.22 -11.51
C GLU A 22 -4.97 -15.14 -11.68
N GLY A 23 -3.74 -15.40 -11.25
CA GLY A 23 -2.63 -14.46 -11.40
C GLY A 23 -2.65 -13.21 -10.51
N PHE A 24 -3.69 -13.01 -9.68
CA PHE A 24 -3.76 -11.88 -8.75
C PHE A 24 -2.62 -11.91 -7.72
N GLN A 25 -1.83 -10.84 -7.68
CA GLN A 25 -0.76 -10.63 -6.70
C GLN A 25 -1.05 -9.38 -5.89
N PHE A 26 -1.03 -9.50 -4.56
CA PHE A 26 -1.16 -8.37 -3.65
C PHE A 26 0.08 -8.26 -2.77
N ASP A 27 0.62 -7.05 -2.63
CA ASP A 27 1.74 -6.79 -1.73
C ASP A 27 1.75 -5.32 -1.26
N TYR A 28 2.64 -5.03 -0.31
CA TYR A 28 2.83 -3.70 0.24
C TYR A 28 4.29 -3.47 0.65
N PHE A 29 4.67 -2.22 0.80
CA PHE A 29 5.89 -1.82 1.48
C PHE A 29 5.70 -0.45 2.11
N TYR A 30 6.51 -0.16 3.13
CA TYR A 30 6.39 1.08 3.87
C TYR A 30 7.75 1.61 4.28
N THR A 31 7.79 2.91 4.52
CA THR A 31 8.89 3.58 5.21
C THR A 31 8.33 4.49 6.28
N GLY A 32 9.17 4.94 7.20
CA GLY A 32 8.73 5.86 8.23
C GLY A 32 9.89 6.56 8.92
N LYS A 33 9.64 7.80 9.34
CA LYS A 33 10.58 8.61 10.10
C LYS A 33 9.91 9.17 11.35
N ARG A 34 10.71 9.38 12.40
CA ARG A 34 10.26 10.09 13.59
C ARG A 34 10.14 11.57 13.25
N GLU A 35 9.09 12.19 13.76
CA GLU A 35 8.83 13.62 13.58
C GLU A 35 8.87 14.31 14.95
N GLY A 36 9.64 15.39 15.06
CA GLY A 36 9.79 16.20 16.28
C GLY A 36 11.00 15.82 17.17
N LYS A 37 10.98 16.32 18.41
CA LYS A 37 12.04 16.05 19.42
C LYS A 37 12.01 14.59 19.85
N THR A 38 13.10 14.06 20.41
CA THR A 38 13.26 12.65 20.82
C THR A 38 12.11 12.07 21.67
N TYR A 39 11.33 12.91 22.36
CA TYR A 39 10.20 12.54 23.21
C TYR A 39 8.83 12.49 22.50
N SER A 40 8.71 12.96 21.25
CA SER A 40 7.46 12.81 20.49
C SER A 40 7.38 11.40 19.89
N ASN A 41 6.33 10.66 20.26
CA ASN A 41 5.98 9.37 19.64
C ASN A 41 5.32 9.52 18.26
N LEU A 42 5.53 10.67 17.62
CA LEU A 42 4.94 11.02 16.33
C LEU A 42 5.83 10.51 15.21
N ILE A 43 5.19 9.94 14.19
CA ILE A 43 5.83 9.45 12.99
C ILE A 43 5.14 10.02 11.76
N GLU A 44 5.92 10.16 10.71
CA GLU A 44 5.41 10.15 9.35
C GLU A 44 5.61 8.73 8.80
N LEU A 45 4.52 8.09 8.42
CA LEU A 45 4.49 6.73 7.87
C LEU A 45 4.05 6.83 6.41
N VAL A 46 4.87 6.32 5.50
CA VAL A 46 4.54 6.26 4.07
C VAL A 46 4.27 4.81 3.72
N VAL A 47 3.09 4.53 3.16
CA VAL A 47 2.63 3.18 2.83
C VAL A 47 2.25 3.10 1.37
N VAL A 48 2.80 2.11 0.68
CA VAL A 48 2.38 1.71 -0.67
C VAL A 48 1.75 0.33 -0.58
N THR A 49 0.51 0.23 -1.00
CA THR A 49 -0.22 -1.03 -1.21
C THR A 49 -0.47 -1.17 -2.69
N PHE A 50 -0.21 -2.33 -3.27
CA PHE A 50 -0.36 -2.54 -4.71
C PHE A 50 -0.86 -3.95 -5.02
N CYS A 51 -1.48 -4.09 -6.19
CA CYS A 51 -1.77 -5.37 -6.76
C CYS A 51 -1.52 -5.40 -8.27
N ILE A 52 -1.27 -6.59 -8.77
CA ILE A 52 -1.13 -6.90 -10.18
C ILE A 52 -2.19 -7.95 -10.50
N ASP A 53 -2.97 -7.72 -11.54
CA ASP A 53 -3.99 -8.68 -11.98
C ASP A 53 -3.42 -9.73 -12.97
N ALA A 54 -4.29 -10.63 -13.45
CA ALA A 54 -3.93 -11.66 -14.42
C ALA A 54 -3.32 -11.12 -15.71
N ASN A 55 -3.69 -9.88 -16.08
CA ASN A 55 -3.33 -9.21 -17.32
C ASN A 55 -2.16 -8.23 -17.11
N GLU A 56 -1.43 -8.37 -16.01
CA GLU A 56 -0.30 -7.53 -15.61
C GLU A 56 -0.64 -6.04 -15.41
N ASN A 57 -1.92 -5.70 -15.27
CA ASN A 57 -2.33 -4.33 -14.94
C ASN A 57 -1.93 -4.04 -13.49
N LEU A 58 -1.29 -2.88 -13.28
CA LEU A 58 -0.81 -2.47 -11.97
C LEU A 58 -1.77 -1.46 -11.34
N PHE A 59 -2.21 -1.77 -10.13
CA PHE A 59 -3.01 -0.89 -9.30
C PHE A 59 -2.22 -0.62 -8.03
N TYR A 60 -2.15 0.64 -7.60
CA TYR A 60 -1.56 0.93 -6.30
C TYR A 60 -2.18 2.16 -5.63
N ARG A 61 -2.05 2.18 -4.30
CA ARG A 61 -2.34 3.32 -3.45
C ARG A 61 -1.10 3.67 -2.65
N TYR A 62 -0.72 4.94 -2.72
CA TYR A 62 0.34 5.53 -1.92
C TYR A 62 -0.30 6.50 -0.93
N THR A 63 0.01 6.36 0.36
CA THR A 63 -0.51 7.27 1.38
C THR A 63 0.58 7.64 2.39
N ILE A 64 0.63 8.92 2.74
CA ILE A 64 1.43 9.47 3.84
C ILE A 64 0.50 9.67 5.03
N TYR A 65 0.77 8.99 6.14
CA TYR A 65 0.11 9.16 7.42
C TYR A 65 0.98 9.94 8.39
N TYR A 66 0.34 10.71 9.25
CA TYR A 66 1.00 11.42 10.34
C TYR A 66 0.26 11.20 11.67
N GLY A 67 1.00 10.86 12.73
CA GLY A 67 0.42 10.64 14.05
C GLY A 67 1.24 9.70 14.93
N GLU A 68 0.62 9.15 15.96
CA GLU A 68 1.29 8.27 16.91
C GLU A 68 1.68 6.91 16.32
N LYS A 69 2.89 6.47 16.62
CA LYS A 69 3.42 5.18 16.15
C LYS A 69 2.55 3.98 16.52
N LYS A 70 1.84 3.98 17.65
CA LYS A 70 1.20 2.78 18.23
C LYS A 70 0.32 2.01 17.23
N LEU A 71 -0.36 2.70 16.32
CA LEU A 71 -1.37 2.12 15.42
C LEU A 71 -0.84 1.87 14.00
N TRP A 72 0.48 1.91 13.77
CA TRP A 72 1.04 1.85 12.42
C TRP A 72 0.69 0.57 11.64
N LYS A 73 0.65 -0.59 12.32
CA LYS A 73 0.25 -1.86 11.70
C LYS A 73 -1.23 -1.87 11.29
N GLU A 74 -2.10 -1.38 12.18
CA GLU A 74 -3.54 -1.31 11.91
C GLU A 74 -3.84 -0.40 10.72
N ILE A 75 -3.10 0.70 10.57
CA ILE A 75 -3.23 1.61 9.43
C ILE A 75 -2.85 0.94 8.13
N ILE A 76 -1.77 0.16 8.10
CA ILE A 76 -1.36 -0.58 6.90
C ILE A 76 -2.43 -1.61 6.53
N LEU A 77 -2.90 -2.41 7.49
CA LEU A 77 -3.98 -3.38 7.26
C LEU A 77 -5.25 -2.69 6.72
N LYS A 78 -5.66 -1.58 7.36
CA LYS A 78 -6.83 -0.83 6.92
C LYS A 78 -6.66 -0.28 5.51
N GLN A 79 -5.50 0.29 5.19
CA GLN A 79 -5.21 0.76 3.83
C GLN A 79 -5.33 -0.38 2.81
N SER A 80 -4.81 -1.57 3.13
CA SER A 80 -4.91 -2.76 2.27
C SER A 80 -6.36 -3.13 2.00
N GLN A 81 -7.20 -3.18 3.03
CA GLN A 81 -8.64 -3.46 2.90
C GLN A 81 -9.34 -2.41 2.05
N ASP A 82 -9.14 -1.13 2.38
CA ASP A 82 -9.76 0.00 1.67
C ASP A 82 -9.27 0.06 0.21
N PHE A 83 -8.04 -0.37 -0.07
CA PHE A 83 -7.47 -0.39 -1.42
C PHE A 83 -8.12 -1.49 -2.26
N LEU A 84 -8.14 -2.73 -1.76
CA LEU A 84 -8.74 -3.85 -2.50
C LEU A 84 -10.23 -3.60 -2.79
N ARG A 85 -10.97 -3.06 -1.82
CA ARG A 85 -12.38 -2.66 -2.04
C ARG A 85 -12.52 -1.57 -3.09
N SER A 86 -11.61 -0.59 -3.13
CA SER A 86 -11.70 0.53 -4.07
C SER A 86 -11.48 0.13 -5.54
N ILE A 87 -10.76 -0.96 -5.79
CA ILE A 87 -10.49 -1.49 -7.14
C ILE A 87 -11.49 -2.58 -7.56
N GLY A 88 -12.59 -2.73 -6.80
CA GLY A 88 -13.69 -3.63 -7.15
C GLY A 88 -13.54 -5.07 -6.67
N ILE A 89 -12.52 -5.41 -5.88
CA ILE A 89 -12.35 -6.79 -5.38
C ILE A 89 -13.46 -7.14 -4.39
N SER A 90 -14.10 -8.29 -4.63
CA SER A 90 -15.20 -8.81 -3.80
C SER A 90 -14.81 -8.96 -2.32
N GLU A 91 -15.75 -8.68 -1.42
CA GLU A 91 -15.51 -8.75 0.04
C GLU A 91 -15.05 -10.14 0.49
N SER A 92 -15.59 -11.20 -0.12
CA SER A 92 -15.15 -12.59 0.11
C SER A 92 -13.68 -12.79 -0.24
N PHE A 93 -13.22 -12.21 -1.35
CA PHE A 93 -11.84 -12.32 -1.79
C PHE A 93 -10.93 -11.49 -0.89
N VAL A 94 -11.30 -10.24 -0.55
CA VAL A 94 -10.57 -9.41 0.44
C VAL A 94 -10.36 -10.17 1.74
N GLN A 95 -11.42 -10.79 2.28
CA GLN A 95 -11.33 -11.57 3.51
C GLN A 95 -10.42 -12.79 3.37
N SER A 96 -10.47 -13.49 2.24
CA SER A 96 -9.61 -14.64 1.96
C SER A 96 -8.14 -14.23 1.85
N THR A 97 -7.83 -13.21 1.04
CA THR A 97 -6.48 -12.69 0.81
C THR A 97 -5.87 -12.14 2.09
N LEU A 98 -6.66 -11.44 2.91
CA LEU A 98 -6.18 -10.80 4.12
C LEU A 98 -6.37 -11.64 5.41
N ARG A 99 -6.90 -12.86 5.32
CA ARG A 99 -7.16 -13.72 6.49
C ARG A 99 -5.92 -13.93 7.35
N TYR A 100 -4.78 -14.14 6.72
CA TYR A 100 -3.48 -14.36 7.37
C TYR A 100 -2.52 -13.18 7.16
N PHE A 101 -3.03 -12.03 6.76
CA PHE A 101 -2.20 -10.86 6.54
C PHE A 101 -1.67 -10.34 7.87
N GLU A 102 -0.35 -10.39 8.01
CA GLU A 102 0.36 -9.76 9.11
C GLU A 102 1.26 -8.65 8.59
N VAL A 103 1.23 -7.50 9.26
CA VAL A 103 2.18 -6.43 8.99
C VAL A 103 3.55 -6.82 9.54
N SER A 104 4.47 -7.09 8.62
CA SER A 104 5.79 -7.62 8.89
C SER A 104 6.87 -6.56 8.69
N SER A 105 7.98 -6.74 9.42
CA SER A 105 9.12 -5.83 9.41
C SER A 105 9.99 -5.97 8.15
N ASP A 106 9.93 -7.09 7.44
CA ASP A 106 10.62 -7.30 6.16
C ASP A 106 10.09 -6.39 5.04
N LYS A 107 8.84 -5.92 5.14
CA LYS A 107 8.23 -4.95 4.23
C LYS A 107 8.64 -3.50 4.50
N TYR A 108 9.41 -3.25 5.56
CA TYR A 108 10.03 -1.95 5.81
C TYR A 108 11.20 -1.73 4.85
N LEU A 109 11.21 -0.55 4.22
CA LEU A 109 12.33 -0.11 3.39
C LEU A 109 12.92 1.19 3.96
N PRO A 110 14.26 1.28 4.09
CA PRO A 110 14.94 2.55 4.25
C PRO A 110 14.55 3.52 3.11
N ALA A 111 14.55 4.83 3.39
CA ALA A 111 14.04 5.86 2.47
C ALA A 111 14.56 5.71 1.03
N GLU A 112 15.87 5.51 0.85
CA GLU A 112 16.48 5.34 -0.48
C GLU A 112 15.94 4.10 -1.22
N LYS A 113 15.87 2.95 -0.54
CA LYS A 113 15.31 1.71 -1.12
C LYS A 113 13.81 1.83 -1.39
N PHE A 114 13.11 2.58 -0.54
CA PHE A 114 11.69 2.87 -0.72
C PHE A 114 11.47 3.67 -1.99
N GLU A 115 12.22 4.75 -2.20
CA GLU A 115 12.14 5.61 -3.39
C GLU A 115 12.48 4.83 -4.66
N GLN A 116 13.55 4.02 -4.64
CA GLN A 116 13.91 3.14 -5.75
C GLN A 116 12.78 2.16 -6.10
N LYS A 117 12.27 1.40 -5.12
CA LYS A 117 11.19 0.44 -5.34
C LYS A 117 9.91 1.12 -5.84
N PHE A 118 9.58 2.29 -5.32
CA PHE A 118 8.42 3.05 -5.76
C PHE A 118 8.60 3.62 -7.18
N PHE A 119 9.81 4.02 -7.56
CA PHE A 119 10.12 4.42 -8.93
C PHE A 119 9.99 3.24 -9.90
N GLU A 120 10.51 2.06 -9.55
CA GLU A 120 10.37 0.83 -10.33
C GLU A 120 8.89 0.45 -10.52
N LEU A 121 8.09 0.52 -9.45
CA LEU A 121 6.65 0.26 -9.50
C LEU A 121 5.97 1.24 -10.48
N ASN A 122 6.29 2.52 -10.40
CA ASN A 122 5.78 3.53 -11.33
C ASN A 122 6.22 3.30 -12.77
N ALA A 123 7.45 2.83 -13.00
CA ALA A 123 7.95 2.56 -14.34
C ALA A 123 7.18 1.41 -15.01
N LYS A 124 6.84 0.35 -14.26
CA LYS A 124 6.03 -0.77 -14.78
C LYS A 124 4.68 -0.30 -15.33
N SER A 125 4.00 0.58 -14.60
CA SER A 125 2.71 1.15 -15.03
C SER A 125 2.77 2.11 -16.24
N LYS A 126 3.94 2.35 -16.83
CA LYS A 126 4.09 3.17 -18.05
C LYS A 126 4.38 2.31 -19.29
N ASN A 127 4.73 1.04 -19.13
CA ASN A 127 5.07 0.15 -20.25
C ASN A 127 3.87 -0.62 -20.81
N THR A 128 2.67 -0.52 -20.22
CA THR A 128 1.46 -1.23 -20.66
C THR A 128 0.73 -0.55 -21.84
N ASN A 129 1.46 0.13 -22.72
CA ASN A 129 0.94 0.73 -23.96
C ASN A 129 1.95 0.56 -25.09
N ILE A 130 2.10 -0.67 -25.60
CA ILE A 130 2.52 -0.96 -27.00
C ILE A 130 1.80 -2.22 -27.44
#